data_AF-A0A7C3YXX2-F1
#
_entry.id   AF-A0A7C3YXX2-F1
#
_cell.length_a   1.000
_cell.length_b   1.000
_cell.length_c   1.000
_cell.angle_alpha   90.00
_cell.angle_beta   90.00
_cell.angle_gamma   90.00
#
_symmetry.space_group_name_H-M   'P 1'
#
loop_
_entity.id
_entity.type
_entity.pdbx_description
1 polymer ?
#
loop_
_entity_poly.entity_id
_entity_poly.type
_entity_poly.pdbx_seq_one_letter_code
_entity_poly.pdbx_strand_id
1 'polypeptide(L)'
;QDAGTFAITTSTSREYLEEVLRLVKEEMRRVRDEGLTDEELSFSKKHIKGNLLLSLESSEARMGRLAKNEIYFGRYIPLKETIRQIEKIEKADVDEMARRLFASFDEISVTLLGSVEKETVEEIWKN
;
A
#
# COMPACT_ATOMS: atom_id res chain seq x y z
N GLN A 1 9.12 -0.53 -20.02
CA GLN A 1 7.92 -0.01 -19.33
C GLN A 1 8.25 -0.02 -17.86
N ASP A 2 8.09 1.10 -17.18
CA ASP A 2 8.28 1.17 -15.73
C ASP A 2 7.05 0.57 -15.06
N ALA A 3 7.25 -0.30 -14.08
CA ALA A 3 6.20 -1.01 -13.35
C ALA A 3 6.42 -0.88 -11.84
N GLY A 4 5.35 -1.01 -11.07
CA GLY A 4 5.38 -1.02 -9.62
C GLY A 4 4.43 -2.07 -9.07
N THR A 5 4.70 -2.53 -7.85
CA THR A 5 3.88 -3.51 -7.14
C THR A 5 3.29 -2.89 -5.89
N PHE A 6 1.99 -3.07 -5.69
CA PHE A 6 1.31 -2.87 -4.41
C PHE A 6 1.00 -4.24 -3.84
N ALA A 7 1.31 -4.46 -2.56
CA ALA A 7 1.11 -5.75 -1.92
C ALA A 7 0.60 -5.57 -0.49
N ILE A 8 -0.31 -6.45 -0.09
CA ILE A 8 -0.71 -6.64 1.30
C ILE A 8 0.08 -7.84 1.82
N THR A 9 0.83 -7.65 2.89
CA THR A 9 1.68 -8.70 3.48
C THR A 9 1.27 -8.93 4.93
N THR A 10 1.07 -10.18 5.31
CA THR A 10 0.72 -10.57 6.68
C THR A 10 1.27 -11.97 6.99
N SER A 11 1.36 -12.28 8.27
CA SER A 11 1.77 -13.58 8.80
C SER A 11 0.76 -13.99 9.87
N THR A 12 0.34 -15.25 9.85
CA THR A 12 -0.66 -15.77 10.79
C THR A 12 -0.43 -17.26 11.10
N SER A 13 -1.03 -17.75 12.19
CA SER A 13 -1.07 -19.19 12.52
C SER A 13 -1.96 -19.94 11.54
N ARG A 14 -1.71 -21.25 11.38
CA ARG A 14 -2.43 -22.09 10.40
C ARG A 14 -3.95 -22.06 10.61
N GLU A 15 -4.42 -22.07 11.85
CA GLU A 15 -5.87 -22.08 12.15
C GLU A 15 -6.61 -20.81 11.70
N TYR A 16 -5.91 -19.68 11.53
CA TYR A 16 -6.52 -18.39 11.17
C TYR A 16 -6.34 -18.04 9.69
N LEU A 17 -5.70 -18.92 8.89
CA LEU A 17 -5.37 -18.62 7.51
C LEU A 17 -6.61 -18.25 6.68
N GLU A 18 -7.66 -19.08 6.74
CA GLU A 18 -8.88 -18.85 5.98
C GLU A 18 -9.57 -17.53 6.39
N GLU A 19 -9.62 -17.25 7.68
CA GLU A 19 -10.21 -16.03 8.23
C GLU A 19 -9.44 -14.80 7.73
N VAL A 20 -8.12 -14.81 7.82
CA VAL A 20 -7.26 -13.72 7.34
C VAL A 20 -7.42 -13.49 5.84
N LEU A 21 -7.47 -14.55 5.02
CA LEU A 21 -7.67 -14.42 3.58
C LEU A 21 -9.04 -13.82 3.24
N ARG A 22 -10.11 -14.26 3.94
CA ARG A 22 -11.45 -13.69 3.77
C ARG A 22 -11.49 -12.22 4.16
N LEU A 23 -10.92 -11.87 5.32
CA LEU A 23 -10.86 -10.48 5.80
C LEU A 23 -10.09 -9.58 4.83
N VAL A 24 -8.91 -10.01 4.35
CA VAL A 24 -8.14 -9.23 3.36
C VAL A 24 -8.97 -8.97 2.10
N LYS A 25 -9.67 -9.99 1.59
CA LYS A 25 -10.52 -9.85 0.41
C LYS A 25 -11.71 -8.92 0.65
N GLU A 26 -12.36 -9.03 1.81
CA GLU A 26 -13.47 -8.17 2.23
C GLU A 26 -13.02 -6.71 2.37
N GLU A 27 -11.90 -6.47 3.04
CA GLU A 27 -11.33 -5.13 3.21
C GLU A 27 -10.99 -4.48 1.87
N MET A 28 -10.38 -5.24 0.95
CA MET A 28 -10.10 -4.75 -0.41
C MET A 28 -11.40 -4.40 -1.15
N ARG A 29 -12.47 -5.20 -1.01
CA ARG A 29 -13.78 -4.91 -1.62
C ARG A 29 -14.39 -3.66 -0.99
N ARG A 30 -14.36 -3.52 0.33
CA ARG A 30 -14.84 -2.32 1.04
C ARG A 30 -14.11 -1.07 0.56
N VAL A 31 -12.78 -1.10 0.54
CA VAL A 31 -11.98 0.06 0.09
C VAL A 31 -12.22 0.40 -1.38
N ARG A 32 -12.50 -0.61 -2.24
CA ARG A 32 -12.87 -0.40 -3.63
C ARG A 32 -14.25 0.25 -3.79
N ASP A 33 -15.24 -0.25 -3.07
CA ASP A 33 -16.66 0.07 -3.29
C ASP A 33 -17.12 1.29 -2.48
N GLU A 34 -16.63 1.42 -1.24
CA GLU A 34 -17.02 2.47 -0.29
C GLU A 34 -15.95 3.57 -0.15
N GLY A 35 -14.70 3.27 -0.53
CA GLY A 35 -13.57 4.18 -0.36
C GLY A 35 -13.07 4.24 1.09
N LEU A 36 -12.15 5.18 1.35
CA LEU A 36 -11.70 5.48 2.71
C LEU A 36 -12.63 6.48 3.40
N THR A 37 -12.57 6.56 4.72
CA THR A 37 -13.11 7.70 5.50
C THR A 37 -12.16 8.90 5.49
N ASP A 38 -12.67 10.09 5.78
CA ASP A 38 -11.84 11.30 5.89
C ASP A 38 -10.84 11.19 7.05
N GLU A 39 -11.24 10.51 8.14
CA GLU A 39 -10.40 10.22 9.29
C GLU A 39 -9.23 9.30 8.91
N GLU A 40 -9.48 8.22 8.17
CA GLU A 40 -8.45 7.29 7.69
C GLU A 40 -7.46 7.98 6.74
N LEU A 41 -7.95 8.81 5.83
CA LEU A 41 -7.09 9.60 4.93
C LEU A 41 -6.23 10.58 5.73
N SER A 42 -6.83 11.32 6.66
CA SER A 42 -6.13 12.28 7.51
C SER A 42 -5.07 11.60 8.38
N PHE A 43 -5.41 10.47 8.99
CA PHE A 43 -4.48 9.64 9.76
C PHE A 43 -3.33 9.14 8.90
N SER A 44 -3.62 8.56 7.73
CA SER A 44 -2.62 8.02 6.81
C SER A 44 -1.65 9.10 6.33
N LYS A 45 -2.15 10.29 5.97
CA LYS A 45 -1.30 11.44 5.60
C LYS A 45 -0.38 11.86 6.75
N LYS A 46 -0.89 11.91 7.99
CA LYS A 46 -0.09 12.25 9.17
C LYS A 46 0.98 11.18 9.42
N HIS A 47 0.61 9.90 9.32
CA HIS A 47 1.52 8.78 9.51
C HIS A 47 2.68 8.80 8.50
N ILE A 48 2.38 8.96 7.21
CA ILE A 48 3.40 9.03 6.14
C ILE A 48 4.33 10.22 6.35
N LYS A 49 3.79 11.41 6.66
CA LYS A 49 4.60 12.60 6.94
C LYS A 49 5.50 12.42 8.17
N GLY A 50 4.97 11.81 9.23
CA GLY A 50 5.71 11.51 10.46
C GLY A 50 6.88 10.58 10.19
N ASN A 51 6.63 9.45 9.53
CA ASN A 51 7.68 8.49 9.15
C ASN A 51 8.74 9.12 8.26
N LEU A 52 8.35 9.96 7.30
CA LEU A 52 9.29 10.67 6.43
C LEU A 52 10.21 11.59 7.25
N LEU A 53 9.65 12.36 8.19
CA LEU A 53 10.42 13.25 9.06
C LEU A 53 11.42 12.47 9.94
N LEU A 54 10.95 11.42 10.60
CA LEU A 54 11.76 10.56 11.46
C LEU A 54 12.89 9.86 10.68
N SER A 55 12.60 9.37 9.48
CA SER A 55 13.62 8.70 8.64
C SER A 55 14.81 9.60 8.36
N LEU A 56 14.59 10.93 8.28
CA LEU A 56 15.62 11.91 7.99
C LEU A 56 16.47 12.27 9.22
N GLU A 57 16.38 11.56 10.34
CA GLU A 57 17.37 11.65 11.43
C GLU A 57 18.67 10.92 11.06
N SER A 58 18.59 9.89 10.21
CA SER A 58 19.74 9.16 9.71
C SER A 58 20.41 9.84 8.52
N SER A 59 21.73 10.03 8.58
CA SER A 59 22.55 10.51 7.45
C SER A 59 22.46 9.59 6.23
N GLU A 60 22.34 8.28 6.44
CA GLU A 60 22.17 7.30 5.37
C GLU A 60 20.85 7.53 4.62
N ALA A 61 19.75 7.70 5.34
CA ALA A 61 18.44 7.97 4.76
C ALA A 61 18.43 9.31 3.98
N ARG A 62 19.11 10.34 4.51
CA ARG A 62 19.28 11.63 3.80
C ARG A 62 20.03 11.45 2.49
N MET A 63 21.16 10.75 2.51
CA MET A 63 21.96 10.49 1.30
C MET A 63 21.21 9.64 0.29
N GLY A 64 20.55 8.56 0.74
CA GLY A 64 19.72 7.71 -0.12
C GLY A 64 18.60 8.50 -0.82
N ARG A 65 17.98 9.45 -0.12
CA ARG A 65 16.99 10.35 -0.71
C ARG A 65 17.60 11.30 -1.76
N LEU A 66 18.78 11.87 -1.50
CA LEU A 66 19.47 12.72 -2.49
C LEU A 66 19.86 11.93 -3.74
N ALA A 67 20.37 10.71 -3.57
CA ALA A 67 20.72 9.82 -4.67
C ALA A 67 19.50 9.45 -5.52
N LYS A 68 18.38 9.05 -4.88
CA LYS A 68 17.11 8.80 -5.60
C LYS A 68 16.61 10.03 -6.34
N ASN A 69 16.72 11.21 -5.72
CA ASN A 69 16.31 12.46 -6.34
C ASN A 69 17.10 12.78 -7.62
N GLU A 70 18.42 12.55 -7.59
CA GLU A 70 19.27 12.73 -8.77
C GLU A 70 18.96 11.68 -9.84
N ILE A 71 18.92 10.39 -9.48
CA ILE A 71 18.74 9.28 -10.41
C ILE A 71 17.38 9.33 -11.12
N TYR A 72 16.28 9.55 -10.38
CA TYR A 72 14.93 9.46 -10.93
C TYR A 72 14.37 10.80 -11.41
N PHE A 73 14.78 11.91 -10.79
CA PHE A 73 14.17 13.23 -11.05
C PHE A 73 15.16 14.27 -11.57
N GLY A 74 16.47 13.97 -11.60
CA GLY A 74 17.51 14.89 -12.07
C GLY A 74 17.57 16.22 -11.31
N ARG A 75 17.02 16.27 -10.09
CA ARG A 75 16.98 17.49 -9.28
C ARG A 75 16.82 17.21 -7.80
N TYR A 76 17.30 18.14 -6.99
CA TYR A 76 16.96 18.17 -5.57
C TYR A 76 15.46 18.49 -5.38
N ILE A 77 14.74 17.56 -4.74
CA ILE A 77 13.37 17.78 -4.25
C ILE A 77 13.46 18.12 -2.75
N PRO A 78 13.09 19.35 -2.33
CA PRO A 78 13.06 19.70 -0.91
C PRO A 78 12.02 18.89 -0.13
N LEU A 79 12.30 18.60 1.14
CA LEU A 79 11.34 17.89 2.02
C LEU A 79 9.98 18.59 2.08
N LYS A 80 9.97 19.92 2.16
CA LYS A 80 8.74 20.75 2.16
C LYS A 80 7.94 20.61 0.87
N GLU A 81 8.57 20.28 -0.26
CA GLU A 81 7.86 20.00 -1.50
C GLU A 81 7.14 18.66 -1.40
N THR A 82 7.84 17.60 -0.97
CA THR A 82 7.25 16.27 -0.75
C THR A 82 6.06 16.33 0.23
N ILE A 83 6.21 17.05 1.36
CA ILE A 83 5.14 17.22 2.35
C ILE A 83 3.92 17.90 1.74
N ARG A 84 4.10 18.97 0.95
CA ARG A 84 3.00 19.66 0.27
C ARG A 84 2.29 18.77 -0.74
N GLN A 85 3.01 17.90 -1.44
CA GLN A 85 2.38 16.95 -2.37
C GLN A 85 1.52 15.93 -1.62
N ILE A 86 1.98 15.42 -0.47
CA ILE A 86 1.17 14.52 0.38
C ILE A 86 -0.09 15.22 0.90
N GLU A 87 0.00 16.50 1.27
CA GLU A 87 -1.15 17.27 1.77
C GLU A 87 -2.22 17.48 0.70
N LYS A 88 -1.82 17.66 -0.55
CA LYS A 88 -2.70 17.86 -1.71
C LYS A 88 -3.51 16.63 -2.12
N ILE A 89 -3.12 15.43 -1.69
CA ILE A 89 -3.84 14.19 -2.07
C ILE A 89 -5.28 14.27 -1.58
N GLU A 90 -6.27 14.23 -2.46
CA GLU A 90 -7.67 14.25 -2.06
C GLU A 90 -8.21 12.83 -1.89
N LYS A 91 -9.35 12.72 -1.20
CA LYS A 91 -10.05 11.43 -1.04
C LYS A 91 -10.35 10.80 -2.40
N ALA A 92 -10.78 11.62 -3.36
CA ALA A 92 -11.08 11.17 -4.71
C ALA A 92 -9.88 10.50 -5.41
N ASP A 93 -8.66 11.02 -5.22
CA ASP A 93 -7.45 10.44 -5.80
C ASP A 93 -7.21 9.02 -5.28
N VAL A 94 -7.40 8.82 -3.97
CA VAL A 94 -7.18 7.53 -3.32
C VAL A 94 -8.28 6.54 -3.68
N ASP A 95 -9.55 6.98 -3.68
CA ASP A 95 -10.69 6.14 -4.04
C ASP A 95 -10.66 5.74 -5.53
N GLU A 96 -10.19 6.61 -6.43
CA GLU A 96 -9.95 6.25 -7.83
C GLU A 96 -8.85 5.19 -7.94
N MET A 97 -7.73 5.39 -7.24
CA MET A 97 -6.63 4.43 -7.24
C MET A 97 -7.04 3.08 -6.66
N ALA A 98 -7.79 3.05 -5.57
CA ALA A 98 -8.34 1.83 -4.99
C ALA A 98 -9.27 1.08 -5.97
N ARG A 99 -10.17 1.81 -6.64
CA ARG A 99 -11.04 1.23 -7.68
C ARG A 99 -10.26 0.61 -8.82
N ARG A 100 -9.16 1.24 -9.24
CA ARG A 100 -8.29 0.73 -10.31
C ARG A 100 -7.46 -0.47 -9.87
N LEU A 101 -6.86 -0.42 -8.68
CA LEU A 101 -6.01 -1.49 -8.16
C LEU A 101 -6.80 -2.76 -7.85
N PHE A 102 -8.05 -2.62 -7.39
CA PHE A 102 -8.90 -3.74 -7.00
C PHE A 102 -10.03 -4.03 -8.01
N ALA A 103 -9.93 -3.53 -9.23
CA ALA A 103 -10.92 -3.75 -10.29
C ALA A 103 -11.09 -5.25 -10.61
N SER A 104 -9.96 -5.97 -10.72
CA SER A 104 -9.89 -7.38 -11.11
C SER A 104 -9.25 -8.21 -10.00
N PHE A 105 -10.04 -8.69 -9.04
CA PHE A 105 -9.53 -9.53 -7.94
C PHE A 105 -8.84 -10.81 -8.44
N ASP A 106 -9.34 -11.37 -9.54
CA ASP A 106 -8.83 -12.62 -10.12
C ASP A 106 -7.44 -12.46 -10.78
N GLU A 107 -7.02 -11.22 -11.04
CA GLU A 107 -5.69 -10.90 -11.59
C GLU A 107 -4.63 -10.67 -10.50
N ILE A 108 -5.06 -10.63 -9.23
CA ILE A 108 -4.15 -10.42 -8.10
C ILE A 108 -3.42 -11.72 -7.78
N SER A 109 -2.08 -11.66 -7.81
CA SER A 109 -1.23 -12.78 -7.45
C SER A 109 -1.11 -12.93 -5.94
N VAL A 110 -1.27 -14.16 -5.43
CA VAL A 110 -1.14 -14.49 -4.01
C VAL A 110 0.01 -15.47 -3.82
N THR A 111 0.89 -15.16 -2.87
CA THR A 111 2.01 -16.02 -2.48
C THR A 111 1.89 -16.35 -1.00
N LEU A 112 1.89 -17.64 -0.67
CA LEU A 112 1.90 -18.14 0.70
C LEU A 112 3.09 -19.05 0.93
N LEU A 113 3.65 -19.00 2.14
CA LEU A 113 4.75 -19.86 2.56
C LEU A 113 4.37 -20.55 3.87
N GLY A 114 4.29 -21.89 3.87
CA GLY A 114 3.96 -22.68 5.05
C GLY A 114 3.18 -23.97 4.73
N SER A 115 2.59 -24.57 5.77
CA SER A 115 1.72 -25.75 5.66
C SER A 115 0.30 -25.34 5.24
N VAL A 116 0.13 -25.12 3.94
CA VAL A 116 -1.13 -24.67 3.30
C VAL A 116 -1.50 -25.58 2.13
N GLU A 117 -2.76 -25.97 2.06
CA GLU A 117 -3.33 -26.68 0.90
C GLU A 117 -3.72 -25.65 -0.16
N LYS A 118 -3.34 -25.89 -1.42
CA LYS A 118 -3.55 -24.94 -2.51
C LYS A 118 -5.04 -24.73 -2.78
N GLU A 119 -5.82 -25.79 -2.68
CA GLU A 119 -7.25 -25.84 -2.97
C GLU A 119 -8.03 -24.89 -2.06
N THR A 120 -7.70 -24.85 -0.77
CA THR A 120 -8.31 -23.94 0.22
C THR A 120 -8.10 -22.47 -0.16
N VAL A 121 -6.90 -22.12 -0.64
CA VAL A 121 -6.59 -20.76 -1.06
C VAL A 121 -7.32 -20.40 -2.35
N GLU A 122 -7.34 -21.32 -3.32
CA GLU A 122 -8.04 -21.08 -4.59
C GLU A 122 -9.56 -20.93 -4.40
N GLU A 123 -10.17 -21.71 -3.51
CA GLU A 123 -11.60 -21.60 -3.19
C GLU A 123 -11.96 -20.22 -2.62
N ILE A 124 -11.12 -19.66 -1.75
CA ILE A 124 -11.36 -18.34 -1.15
C ILE A 124 -11.04 -17.21 -2.14
N TRP A 125 -9.98 -17.36 -2.93
CA TRP A 125 -9.51 -16.27 -3.79
C TRP A 125 -10.30 -16.16 -5.09
N LYS A 126 -10.72 -17.29 -5.70
CA LYS A 126 -11.43 -17.32 -6.99
C LYS A 126 -12.97 -17.24 -6.88
N ASN A 127 -13.57 -17.48 -5.71
CA ASN A 127 -15.01 -17.25 -5.45
C ASN A 127 -15.27 -15.87 -4.84
#